data_AF-A0A7V5C424-F1
#
_entry.id   AF-A0A7V5C424-F1
#
_cell.length_a   1.000
_cell.length_b   1.000
_cell.length_c   1.000
_cell.angle_alpha   90.00
_cell.angle_beta   90.00
_cell.angle_gamma   90.00
#
_symmetry.space_group_name_H-M   'P 1'
#
loop_
_entity.id
_entity.type
_entity.pdbx_description
1 polymer ?
#
loop_
_entity_poly.entity_id
_entity_poly.type
_entity_poly.pdbx_seq_one_letter_code
_entity_poly.pdbx_strand_id
1 'polypeptide(L)'
;MKKISFIYLPLIFTIYVTTETVLKLFHSTLCKSTGCLLADSLLRFDSIYLNFIGIADALVILLIGILTFNKKVSEKLFFIVVVSSLLFETIMLGYQYFASPEMCKFCMGVYTFLVLITLLSSRKYFIMVVPAVIALITALSFLAIPKSQAFVV
;
A
#
# COMPACT_ATOMS: atom_id res chain seq x y z
N MET A 1 -8.09 -16.77 14.53
CA MET A 1 -7.48 -15.96 13.44
C MET A 1 -8.17 -14.61 13.20
N LYS A 2 -9.48 -14.44 13.41
CA LYS A 2 -10.19 -13.16 13.16
C LYS A 2 -9.59 -11.94 13.89
N LYS A 3 -9.32 -12.02 15.20
CA LYS A 3 -8.67 -10.90 15.95
C LYS A 3 -7.34 -10.45 15.33
N ILE A 4 -6.53 -11.41 14.86
CA ILE A 4 -5.23 -11.12 14.24
C ILE A 4 -5.41 -10.33 12.94
N SER A 5 -6.36 -10.73 12.11
CA SER A 5 -6.57 -10.14 10.78
C SER A 5 -7.27 -8.79 10.81
N PHE A 6 -8.24 -8.61 11.73
CA PHE A 6 -9.04 -7.38 11.79
C PHE A 6 -8.48 -6.31 12.74
N ILE A 7 -7.58 -6.66 13.66
CA ILE A 7 -7.08 -5.71 14.67
C ILE A 7 -5.56 -5.66 14.67
N TYR A 8 -4.88 -6.78 14.95
CA TYR A 8 -3.42 -6.76 15.13
C TYR A 8 -2.66 -6.40 13.85
N LEU A 9 -3.03 -6.97 12.70
CA LEU A 9 -2.40 -6.65 11.41
C LEU A 9 -2.63 -5.19 10.99
N PRO A 10 -3.87 -4.66 10.98
CA PRO A 10 -4.12 -3.24 10.75
C PRO A 10 -3.39 -2.30 11.71
N LEU A 11 -3.25 -2.71 12.98
CA LEU A 11 -2.52 -1.93 13.99
C LEU A 11 -1.02 -1.87 13.65
N ILE A 12 -0.41 -3.01 13.33
CA ILE A 12 1.00 -3.08 12.92
C ILE A 12 1.21 -2.28 11.63
N PHE A 13 0.29 -2.39 10.67
CA PHE A 13 0.31 -1.62 9.43
C PHE A 13 0.28 -0.10 9.71
N THR A 14 -0.60 0.34 10.61
CA THR A 14 -0.69 1.75 11.01
C THR A 14 0.61 2.23 11.66
N ILE A 15 1.20 1.43 12.56
CA ILE A 15 2.48 1.75 13.19
C ILE A 15 3.58 1.86 12.13
N TYR A 16 3.63 0.93 11.18
CA TYR A 16 4.62 0.92 10.10
C TYR A 16 4.57 2.21 9.26
N VAL A 17 3.39 2.59 8.77
CA VAL A 17 3.22 3.79 7.94
C VAL A 17 3.46 5.08 8.74
N THR A 18 3.01 5.11 10.00
CA THR A 18 3.21 6.26 10.89
C THR A 18 4.69 6.47 11.19
N THR A 19 5.43 5.39 11.45
CA THR A 19 6.87 5.47 11.76
C THR A 19 7.66 6.08 10.60
N GLU A 20 7.39 5.65 9.36
CA GLU A 20 8.05 6.25 8.19
C GLU A 20 7.73 7.72 8.02
N THR A 21 6.46 8.10 8.25
CA THR A 21 6.03 9.50 8.11
C THR A 21 6.68 10.38 9.18
N VAL A 22 6.74 9.93 10.43
CA VAL A 22 7.41 10.66 11.51
C VAL A 22 8.89 10.81 11.21
N LEU A 23 9.56 9.74 10.75
CA LEU A 23 10.96 9.83 10.36
C LEU A 23 11.16 10.86 9.25
N LYS A 24 10.31 10.85 8.20
CA LYS A 24 10.36 11.84 7.10
C LYS A 24 10.26 13.28 7.62
N LEU A 25 9.39 13.55 8.59
CA LEU A 25 9.27 14.88 9.21
C LEU A 25 10.57 15.32 9.90
N PHE A 26 11.30 14.39 10.52
CA PHE A 26 12.61 14.64 11.11
C PHE A 26 13.77 14.57 10.10
N HIS A 27 13.49 14.67 8.79
CA HIS A 27 14.49 14.62 7.70
C HIS A 27 15.30 13.30 7.68
N SER A 28 14.74 12.25 8.27
CA SER A 28 15.27 10.89 8.24
C SER A 28 14.29 9.99 7.49
N THR A 29 14.71 8.85 6.96
CA THR A 29 13.79 7.92 6.29
C THR A 29 14.20 6.49 6.61
N LEU A 30 13.24 5.56 6.74
CA LEU A 30 13.54 4.12 6.76
C LEU A 30 14.06 3.68 5.38
N CYS A 31 13.73 4.44 4.34
CA CYS A 31 14.14 4.14 2.98
C CYS A 31 15.10 5.18 2.40
N LYS A 32 16.40 4.97 2.61
CA LYS A 32 17.50 5.66 1.89
C LYS A 32 17.91 4.96 0.58
N SER A 33 17.16 3.95 0.14
CA SER A 33 17.52 3.24 -1.09
C SER A 33 17.25 4.11 -2.31
N THR A 34 18.06 3.91 -3.33
CA THR A 34 17.91 4.47 -4.68
C THR A 34 16.48 4.33 -5.21
N GLY A 35 15.83 3.17 -5.08
CA GLY A 35 14.41 2.99 -5.44
C GLY A 35 13.40 3.91 -4.72
N CYS A 36 13.70 4.40 -3.51
CA CYS A 36 12.82 5.32 -2.79
C CYS A 36 12.99 6.77 -3.25
N LEU A 37 14.21 7.16 -3.62
CA LEU A 37 14.48 8.45 -4.26
C LEU A 37 13.89 8.52 -5.67
N LEU A 38 13.98 7.41 -6.43
CA LEU A 38 13.30 7.33 -7.73
C LEU A 38 11.78 7.42 -7.55
N ALA A 39 11.18 6.68 -6.61
CA ALA A 39 9.74 6.77 -6.39
C ALA A 39 9.27 8.19 -6.02
N ASP A 40 10.08 8.94 -5.27
CA ASP A 40 9.79 10.34 -4.93
C ASP A 40 9.88 11.26 -6.16
N SER A 41 10.85 11.06 -7.05
CA SER A 41 10.98 11.86 -8.28
C SER A 41 9.90 11.61 -9.32
N LEU A 42 9.17 10.49 -9.22
CA LEU A 42 8.01 10.16 -10.04
C LEU A 42 6.75 10.95 -9.63
N LEU A 43 6.71 11.51 -8.42
CA LEU A 43 5.55 12.23 -7.91
C LEU A 43 5.56 13.70 -8.34
N ARG A 44 4.38 14.24 -8.65
CA ARG A 44 4.21 15.68 -8.96
C ARG A 44 4.25 16.55 -7.70
N PHE A 45 4.08 15.94 -6.53
CA PHE A 45 4.06 16.59 -5.22
C PHE A 45 4.99 15.83 -4.28
N ASP A 46 5.39 16.49 -3.20
CA ASP A 46 6.24 15.90 -2.17
C ASP A 46 5.63 14.58 -1.64
N SER A 47 6.44 13.52 -1.53
CA SER A 47 5.98 12.23 -1.02
C SER A 47 5.41 12.27 0.40
N ILE A 48 5.64 13.34 1.17
CA ILE A 48 5.01 13.52 2.48
C ILE A 48 3.48 13.51 2.39
N TYR A 49 2.89 14.05 1.31
CA TYR A 49 1.44 14.05 1.13
C TYR A 49 0.90 12.63 0.95
N LEU A 50 1.61 11.79 0.19
CA LEU A 50 1.24 10.39 -0.03
C LEU A 50 1.36 9.59 1.27
N ASN A 51 2.37 9.88 2.09
CA ASN A 51 2.52 9.31 3.44
C ASN A 51 1.34 9.69 4.36
N PHE A 52 0.88 10.95 4.36
CA PHE A 52 -0.30 11.36 5.14
C PHE A 52 -1.59 10.67 4.67
N ILE A 53 -1.77 10.51 3.36
CA ILE A 53 -2.89 9.73 2.81
C ILE A 53 -2.80 8.28 3.28
N GLY A 54 -1.60 7.69 3.27
CA GLY A 54 -1.36 6.34 3.78
C GLY A 54 -1.69 6.19 5.27
N ILE A 55 -1.37 7.19 6.11
CA ILE A 55 -1.79 7.18 7.53
C ILE A 55 -3.31 7.22 7.65
N ALA A 56 -3.96 8.11 6.89
CA ALA A 56 -5.41 8.23 6.92
C ALA A 56 -6.07 6.90 6.52
N ASP A 57 -5.59 6.26 5.44
CA ASP A 57 -6.06 4.96 4.99
C ASP A 57 -5.83 3.87 6.06
N ALA A 58 -4.63 3.79 6.65
CA ALA A 58 -4.32 2.83 7.70
C ALA A 58 -5.24 2.98 8.93
N LEU A 59 -5.53 4.23 9.34
CA LEU A 59 -6.48 4.52 10.42
C LEU A 59 -7.89 4.09 10.06
N VAL A 60 -8.34 4.32 8.83
CA VAL A 60 -9.66 3.88 8.36
C VAL A 60 -9.76 2.36 8.36
N ILE A 61 -8.73 1.65 7.87
CA ILE A 61 -8.67 0.18 7.89
C ILE A 61 -8.73 -0.33 9.34
N LEU A 62 -7.97 0.28 10.26
CA LEU A 62 -7.98 -0.09 11.68
C LEU A 62 -9.34 0.15 12.34
N LEU A 63 -9.94 1.31 12.13
CA LEU A 63 -11.25 1.67 12.68
C LEU A 63 -12.34 0.72 12.18
N ILE A 64 -12.40 0.49 10.87
CA ILE A 64 -13.37 -0.45 10.29
C ILE A 64 -13.09 -1.87 10.77
N GLY A 65 -11.82 -2.27 10.88
CA GLY A 65 -11.44 -3.57 11.44
C GLY A 65 -11.95 -3.80 12.86
N ILE A 66 -11.82 -2.80 13.74
CA ILE A 66 -12.37 -2.83 15.10
C ILE A 66 -13.90 -2.89 15.09
N LEU A 67 -14.56 -2.09 14.24
CA LEU A 67 -16.03 -2.07 14.13
C LEU A 67 -16.59 -3.38 13.58
N THR A 68 -15.92 -3.98 12.59
CA THR A 68 -16.26 -5.30 12.04
C THR A 68 -16.06 -6.40 13.09
N PHE A 69 -14.99 -6.34 13.88
CA PHE A 69 -14.77 -7.30 14.97
C PHE A 69 -15.88 -7.23 16.04
N ASN A 70 -16.32 -6.01 16.38
CA ASN A 70 -17.44 -5.77 17.29
C ASN A 70 -18.82 -6.02 16.67
N LYS A 71 -18.88 -6.58 15.44
CA LYS A 71 -20.11 -6.85 14.67
C LYS A 71 -21.00 -5.63 14.43
N LYS A 72 -20.46 -4.41 14.55
CA LYS A 72 -21.19 -3.17 14.26
C LYS A 72 -21.26 -2.87 12.76
N VAL A 73 -20.29 -3.39 12.01
CA VAL A 73 -20.13 -3.15 10.57
C VAL A 73 -19.94 -4.49 9.84
N SER A 74 -20.40 -4.58 8.60
CA SER A 74 -20.28 -5.81 7.80
C SER A 74 -18.83 -6.13 7.44
N GLU A 75 -18.49 -7.43 7.36
CA GLU A 75 -17.18 -7.87 6.86
C GLU A 75 -16.92 -7.38 5.42
N LYS A 76 -17.98 -7.21 4.60
CA LYS A 76 -17.87 -6.72 3.22
C LYS A 76 -17.28 -5.31 3.14
N LEU A 77 -17.68 -4.41 4.05
CA LEU A 77 -17.17 -3.03 4.06
C LEU A 77 -15.67 -3.00 4.39
N PHE A 78 -15.21 -3.81 5.34
CA PHE A 78 -13.78 -3.97 5.62
C PHE A 78 -13.01 -4.41 4.38
N PHE A 79 -13.53 -5.41 3.66
CA PHE A 79 -12.91 -5.88 2.42
C PHE A 79 -12.88 -4.83 1.32
N ILE A 80 -13.95 -4.06 1.12
CA ILE A 80 -13.98 -3.01 0.11
C ILE A 80 -12.86 -2.00 0.37
N VAL A 81 -12.68 -1.57 1.62
CA VAL A 81 -11.62 -0.62 1.97
C VAL A 81 -10.24 -1.22 1.73
N VAL A 82 -9.93 -2.38 2.34
CA VAL A 82 -8.60 -3.00 2.19
C VAL A 82 -8.27 -3.31 0.73
N VAL A 83 -9.24 -3.77 -0.05
CA VAL A 83 -9.03 -4.06 -1.48
C VAL A 83 -8.82 -2.78 -2.27
N SER A 84 -9.54 -1.71 -1.98
CA SER A 84 -9.32 -0.42 -2.64
C SER A 84 -7.90 0.11 -2.41
N SER A 85 -7.39 0.02 -1.18
CA SER A 85 -6.02 0.39 -0.82
C SER A 85 -5.00 -0.52 -1.52
N LEU A 86 -5.26 -1.83 -1.58
CA LEU A 86 -4.38 -2.79 -2.25
C LEU A 86 -4.30 -2.54 -3.76
N LEU A 87 -5.42 -2.20 -4.41
CA LEU A 87 -5.44 -1.88 -5.84
C LEU A 87 -4.71 -0.56 -6.11
N PHE A 88 -4.87 0.44 -5.24
CA PHE A 88 -4.10 1.67 -5.32
C PHE A 88 -2.58 1.41 -5.25
N GLU A 89 -2.12 0.63 -4.28
CA GLU A 89 -0.70 0.25 -4.17
C GLU A 89 -0.24 -0.62 -5.34
N THR A 90 -1.10 -1.49 -5.90
CA THR A 90 -0.81 -2.24 -7.13
C THR A 90 -0.50 -1.30 -8.29
N ILE A 91 -1.27 -0.22 -8.44
CA ILE A 91 -1.05 0.76 -9.51
C ILE A 91 0.28 1.48 -9.30
N MET A 92 0.56 1.93 -8.07
CA MET A 92 1.80 2.64 -7.75
C MET A 92 3.04 1.76 -7.95
N LEU A 93 3.05 0.54 -7.41
CA LEU A 93 4.15 -0.40 -7.58
C LEU A 93 4.27 -0.90 -9.02
N GLY A 94 3.14 -1.13 -9.70
CA GLY A 94 3.15 -1.50 -11.11
C GLY A 94 3.75 -0.39 -11.97
N TYR A 95 3.41 0.87 -11.71
CA TYR A 95 4.03 2.00 -12.40
C TYR A 95 5.54 2.06 -12.12
N GLN A 96 5.97 1.91 -10.86
CA GLN A 96 7.40 1.85 -10.51
C GLN A 96 8.12 0.69 -11.21
N TYR A 97 7.47 -0.47 -11.36
CA TYR A 97 8.04 -1.64 -12.06
C TYR A 97 8.38 -1.36 -13.52
N PHE A 98 7.51 -0.63 -14.22
CA PHE A 98 7.71 -0.32 -15.64
C PHE A 98 8.54 0.95 -15.88
N ALA A 99 8.40 1.95 -15.00
CA ALA A 99 9.04 3.25 -15.15
C ALA A 99 10.48 3.29 -14.61
N SER A 100 10.78 2.53 -13.55
CA SER A 100 12.02 2.64 -12.78
C SER A 100 12.76 1.30 -12.68
N PRO A 101 14.11 1.28 -12.73
CA PRO A 101 14.90 0.05 -12.60
C PRO A 101 14.88 -0.54 -11.18
N GLU A 102 14.54 0.28 -10.19
CA GLU A 102 14.48 -0.12 -8.79
C GLU A 102 13.14 0.24 -8.15
N MET A 103 12.69 -0.64 -7.26
CA MET A 103 11.44 -0.50 -6.56
C MET A 103 11.62 0.02 -5.14
N CYS A 104 10.65 0.82 -4.68
CA CYS A 104 10.62 1.35 -3.33
C CYS A 104 10.37 0.24 -2.30
N LYS A 105 11.35 0.00 -1.41
CA LYS A 105 11.23 -1.02 -0.34
C LYS A 105 10.10 -0.71 0.63
N PHE A 106 9.84 0.56 0.91
CA PHE A 106 8.73 0.99 1.77
C PHE A 106 7.37 0.65 1.15
N CYS A 107 7.15 1.00 -0.12
CA CYS A 107 5.91 0.67 -0.84
C CYS A 107 5.69 -0.85 -0.94
N MET A 108 6.75 -1.64 -1.16
CA MET A 108 6.64 -3.11 -1.09
C MET A 108 6.18 -3.60 0.29
N GLY A 109 6.67 -2.97 1.36
CA GLY A 109 6.24 -3.28 2.72
C GLY A 109 4.75 -3.01 2.91
N VAL A 110 4.28 -1.82 2.52
CA VAL A 110 2.86 -1.43 2.56
C VAL A 110 2.00 -2.44 1.78
N TYR A 111 2.40 -2.75 0.55
CA TYR A 111 1.71 -3.73 -0.28
C TYR A 111 1.64 -5.12 0.36
N THR A 112 2.76 -5.59 0.93
CA THR A 112 2.84 -6.89 1.62
C THR A 112 1.88 -6.94 2.81
N PHE A 113 1.80 -5.88 3.61
CA PHE A 113 0.84 -5.80 4.72
C PHE A 113 -0.60 -5.89 4.22
N LEU A 114 -0.97 -5.17 3.16
CA LEU A 114 -2.32 -5.19 2.60
C LEU A 114 -2.70 -6.57 2.03
N VAL A 115 -1.76 -7.24 1.35
CA VAL A 115 -1.94 -8.63 0.89
C VAL A 115 -2.17 -9.56 2.07
N LEU A 116 -1.35 -9.46 3.13
CA LEU A 116 -1.48 -10.31 4.32
C LEU A 116 -2.80 -10.07 5.06
N ILE A 117 -3.22 -8.81 5.20
CA ILE A 117 -4.53 -8.45 5.78
C ILE A 117 -5.66 -9.10 4.98
N THR A 118 -5.62 -8.97 3.65
CA THR A 118 -6.65 -9.53 2.75
C THR A 118 -6.69 -11.06 2.81
N LEU A 119 -5.51 -11.70 2.73
CA LEU A 119 -5.35 -13.15 2.71
C LEU A 119 -5.82 -13.80 4.02
N LEU A 120 -5.40 -13.23 5.16
CA LEU A 120 -5.71 -13.78 6.48
C LEU A 120 -7.14 -13.47 6.95
N SER A 121 -7.73 -12.38 6.45
CA SER A 121 -9.11 -12.02 6.76
C SER A 121 -10.11 -13.02 6.16
N SER A 122 -9.98 -13.36 4.87
CA SER A 122 -10.84 -14.36 4.23
C SER A 122 -10.32 -14.79 2.86
N ARG A 123 -10.11 -16.11 2.72
CA ARG A 123 -9.64 -16.73 1.48
C ARG A 123 -10.65 -16.59 0.32
N LYS A 124 -11.95 -16.51 0.61
CA LYS A 124 -13.00 -16.36 -0.40
C LYS A 124 -12.91 -15.00 -1.10
N TYR A 125 -12.75 -13.93 -0.32
CA TYR A 125 -12.62 -12.58 -0.88
C TYR A 125 -11.24 -12.37 -1.52
N PHE A 126 -10.18 -13.00 -1.01
CA PHE A 126 -8.86 -12.95 -1.63
C PHE A 126 -8.86 -13.43 -3.09
N ILE A 127 -9.53 -14.55 -3.40
CA ILE A 127 -9.62 -15.09 -4.77
C ILE A 127 -10.29 -14.08 -5.72
N MET A 128 -11.21 -13.26 -5.22
CA MET A 128 -11.89 -12.23 -6.02
C MET A 128 -10.98 -11.05 -6.38
N VAL A 129 -9.93 -10.82 -5.60
CA VAL A 129 -8.99 -9.70 -5.79
C VAL A 129 -7.91 -10.01 -6.82
N VAL A 130 -7.50 -11.27 -6.91
CA VAL A 130 -6.48 -11.75 -7.88
C VAL A 130 -6.75 -11.29 -9.32
N PRO A 131 -7.95 -11.49 -9.91
CA PRO A 131 -8.20 -11.05 -11.28
C PRO A 131 -8.13 -9.53 -11.44
N ALA A 132 -8.49 -8.74 -10.41
CA ALA A 132 -8.36 -7.29 -10.45
C ALA A 132 -6.90 -6.83 -10.48
N VAL A 133 -6.04 -7.46 -9.68
CA VAL A 133 -4.58 -7.20 -9.69
C VAL A 133 -3.97 -7.57 -11.04
N ILE A 134 -4.33 -8.74 -11.60
CA ILE A 134 -3.86 -9.16 -12.93
C ILE A 134 -4.30 -8.16 -13.99
N ALA A 135 -5.58 -7.76 -13.99
CA ALA A 135 -6.11 -6.79 -14.94
C ALA A 135 -5.34 -5.46 -14.90
N LEU A 136 -5.06 -4.93 -13.71
CA LEU A 136 -4.27 -3.70 -13.55
C LEU A 136 -2.85 -3.84 -14.08
N ILE A 137 -2.16 -4.93 -13.76
CA ILE A 137 -0.80 -5.17 -14.25
C ILE A 137 -0.81 -5.29 -15.78
N THR A 138 -1.75 -6.04 -16.35
CA THR A 138 -1.88 -6.15 -17.81
C THR A 138 -2.18 -4.82 -18.46
N ALA A 139 -3.06 -4.00 -17.88
CA ALA A 139 -3.37 -2.68 -18.39
C ALA A 139 -2.11 -1.80 -18.41
N LEU A 140 -1.34 -1.78 -17.32
CA LEU A 140 -0.09 -1.03 -17.23
C LEU A 140 0.95 -1.46 -18.29
N SER A 141 1.01 -2.75 -18.64
CA SER A 141 1.88 -3.25 -19.72
C SER A 141 1.53 -2.67 -21.10
N PHE A 142 0.27 -2.28 -21.32
CA PHE A 142 -0.15 -1.66 -22.59
C PHE A 142 0.03 -0.14 -22.61
N LEU A 143 0.24 0.51 -21.46
CA LEU A 143 0.44 1.95 -21.39
C LEU A 143 1.88 2.30 -21.80
N ALA A 144 2.02 3.35 -22.63
CA ALA A 144 3.31 3.93 -22.95
C ALA A 144 3.81 4.76 -21.74
N ILE A 145 4.43 4.07 -20.79
CA ILE A 145 4.95 4.69 -19.56
C ILE A 145 6.32 5.34 -19.85
N PRO A 146 6.48 6.65 -19.62
CA PRO A 146 7.78 7.30 -19.78
C PRO A 146 8.77 6.74 -18.75
N LYS A 147 9.93 6.26 -19.23
CA LYS A 147 10.97 5.73 -18.35
C LYS A 147 11.64 6.87 -17.59
N SER A 148 11.72 6.75 -16.27
CA SER A 148 12.57 7.64 -15.45
C SER A 148 14.03 7.28 -15.72
N GLN A 149 14.85 8.26 -16.15
CA GLN A 149 16.28 8.05 -16.23
C GLN A 149 16.82 7.79 -14.82
N ALA A 150 17.57 6.70 -14.64
CA ALA A 150 18.23 6.42 -13.38
C ALA A 150 19.10 7.63 -13.02
N PHE A 151 19.05 8.07 -11.75
CA PHE A 151 20.06 9.00 -11.24
C PHE A 151 21.42 8.31 -11.41
N VAL A 152 22.16 8.71 -12.44
CA VAL A 152 23.57 8.38 -12.58
C VAL A 152 24.25 9.17 -11.47
N VAL A 153 24.52 8.51 -10.34
CA VAL A 153 25.44 9.00 -9.33
C VAL A 153 26.85 8.73 -9.81
#